data_AF-A0A349PSR5-F1
#
_entry.id   AF-A0A349PSR5-F1
#
_cell.length_a   1.000
_cell.length_b   1.000
_cell.length_c   1.000
_cell.angle_alpha   90.00
_cell.angle_beta   90.00
_cell.angle_gamma   90.00
#
_symmetry.space_group_name_H-M   'P 1'
#
loop_
_entity.id
_entity.type
_entity.pdbx_description
1 polymer ?
#
loop_
_entity_poly.entity_id
_entity_poly.type
_entity_poly.pdbx_seq_one_letter_code
_entity_poly.pdbx_strand_id
1 'polypeptide(L)' 'MLKKAYVEITNCCNLACSFCPKTKRAPRTMSAQEFDLVLSRLEGYVQYVYLHVMGEPL' A
#
# COMPACT_ATOMS: atom_id res chain seq x y z
N MET A 1 6.04 16.22 -12.52
CA MET A 1 6.40 15.74 -11.18
C MET A 1 5.16 15.15 -10.53
N LEU A 2 5.21 13.91 -10.06
CA LEU A 2 4.07 13.28 -9.39
C LEU A 2 3.99 13.82 -7.96
N LYS A 3 2.80 14.19 -7.47
CA LYS A 3 2.67 14.73 -6.10
C LYS A 3 2.67 13.62 -5.05
N LYS A 4 2.13 12.44 -5.38
CA LYS A 4 1.90 11.36 -4.43
C LYS A 4 2.07 9.99 -5.07
N ALA A 5 2.51 9.03 -4.27
CA ALA A 5 2.47 7.60 -4.57
C ALA A 5 1.58 6.90 -3.54
N TYR A 6 0.84 5.89 -3.99
CA TYR A 6 0.12 4.96 -3.13
C TYR A 6 0.87 3.63 -3.13
N VAL A 7 1.27 3.17 -1.95
CA VAL A 7 2.02 1.94 -1.74
C VAL A 7 1.14 1.01 -0.90
N GLU A 8 0.68 -0.08 -1.51
CA GLU A 8 -0.07 -1.12 -0.81
C GLU A 8 0.90 -1.96 0.03
N ILE A 9 1.05 -1.62 1.32
CA ILE A 9 1.93 -2.38 2.23
C ILE A 9 1.30 -3.71 2.67
N THR A 10 -0.02 -3.83 2.62
CA THR A 10 -0.74 -5.08 2.82
C THR A 10 -2.07 -5.04 2.07
N ASN A 11 -2.55 -6.19 1.61
CA ASN A 11 -3.90 -6.34 1.08
C ASN A 11 -4.87 -7.04 2.05
N CYS A 12 -4.40 -7.36 3.27
CA CYS A 12 -5.20 -7.92 4.34
C CYS A 12 -6.04 -6.83 4.99
N CYS A 13 -7.28 -7.14 5.39
CA CYS A 13 -8.15 -6.23 6.14
C CYS A 13 -8.93 -7.04 7.18
N ASN A 14 -9.06 -6.52 8.39
CA ASN A 14 -9.82 -7.15 9.48
C ASN A 14 -11.32 -6.78 9.46
N LEU A 15 -11.76 -5.98 8.49
CA LEU A 15 -13.15 -5.53 8.37
C LEU A 15 -13.93 -6.21 7.23
N ALA A 16 -15.25 -6.28 7.43
CA ALA A 16 -16.21 -6.84 6.49
C ALA A 16 -17.14 -5.78 5.87
N CYS A 17 -16.60 -4.60 5.53
CA CYS A 17 -17.40 -3.47 5.02
C CYS A 17 -18.25 -3.84 3.78
N SER A 18 -19.54 -3.48 3.80
CA SER A 18 -20.52 -3.78 2.74
C SER A 18 -20.24 -3.07 1.41
N PHE A 19 -19.55 -1.94 1.46
CA PHE A 19 -19.20 -1.13 0.29
C PHE A 19 -17.80 -1.42 -0.27
N CYS A 20 -17.01 -2.27 0.39
CA CYS A 20 -15.65 -2.59 -0.07
C CYS A 20 -15.72 -3.53 -1.27
N PRO A 21 -15.04 -3.27 -2.40
CA PRO A 21 -15.11 -4.12 -3.59
C PRO A 21 -14.49 -5.51 -3.39
N LYS A 22 -13.81 -5.73 -2.25
CA LYS A 22 -13.07 -6.94 -1.88
C LYS A 22 -12.02 -7.31 -2.95
N THR A 23 -11.25 -8.37 -2.70
CA THR A 23 -10.27 -8.86 -3.65
C THR A 23 -10.16 -10.37 -3.54
N LYS A 24 -9.87 -11.04 -4.66
CA LYS A 24 -9.55 -12.47 -4.72
C LYS A 24 -8.04 -12.74 -4.71
N ARG A 25 -7.22 -11.69 -4.57
CA ARG A 25 -5.76 -11.80 -4.50
C ARG A 25 -5.37 -12.57 -3.23
N ALA A 26 -4.29 -13.35 -3.32
CA ALA A 26 -3.73 -14.00 -2.15
C ALA A 26 -3.34 -12.94 -1.09
N PRO A 27 -3.62 -13.20 0.21
CA PRO A 27 -3.17 -12.33 1.29
C PRO A 27 -1.67 -12.12 1.26
N ARG A 28 -1.23 -10.87 1.33
CA ARG A 28 0.19 -10.50 1.32
C ARG A 28 0.41 -9.23 2.12
N THR A 29 1.52 -9.23 2.86
CA THR A 29 2.10 -8.06 3.50
C THR A 29 3.52 -7.89 2.98
N MET A 30 3.86 -6.66 2.62
CA MET A 30 5.19 -6.25 2.18
C MET A 30 6.20 -6.40 3.32
N SER A 31 7.41 -6.85 3.03
CA SER A 31 8.48 -6.85 4.02
C SER A 31 9.07 -5.45 4.21
N ALA A 32 9.78 -5.22 5.32
CA ALA A 32 10.49 -3.97 5.54
C ALA A 32 11.54 -3.69 4.43
N GLN A 33 12.23 -4.74 3.96
CA GLN A 33 13.24 -4.61 2.90
C GLN A 33 12.62 -4.23 1.56
N GLU A 34 11.46 -4.80 1.22
CA GLU A 34 10.71 -4.40 0.03
C GLU A 34 10.23 -2.95 0.15
N PHE A 35 9.80 -2.54 1.34
CA PHE A 35 9.37 -1.17 1.60
C PHE A 35 10.52 -0.17 1.43
N ASP A 36 11.70 -0.44 2.00
CA ASP A 36 12.90 0.39 1.85
C ASP A 36 13.31 0.52 0.38
N LEU A 37 13.26 -0.59 -0.37
CA LEU A 37 13.55 -0.59 -1.80
C LEU A 37 12.54 0.26 -2.59
N VAL A 38 11.26 0.22 -2.24
CA VAL A 38 10.24 1.06 -2.89
C VAL A 38 10.47 2.53 -2.56
N LEU A 39 10.73 2.89 -1.30
CA LEU A 39 10.95 4.28 -0.89
C LEU A 39 12.17 4.90 -1.57
N SER A 40 13.29 4.18 -1.63
CA SER A 40 14.50 4.67 -2.33
C SER A 40 14.26 4.95 -3.82
N ARG A 41 13.35 4.21 -4.47
CA ARG A 41 12.97 4.46 -5.87
C ARG A 41 11.98 5.61 -6.04
N LEU A 42 11.23 5.95 -5.00
CA LEU A 42 10.27 7.05 -5.00
C LEU A 42 10.89 8.38 -4.55
N GLU A 43 12.04 8.32 -3.88
CA GLU A 43 12.77 9.49 -3.40
C GLU A 43 13.06 10.47 -4.54
N GLY A 44 12.75 11.75 -4.32
CA GLY A 44 12.89 12.81 -5.32
C GLY A 44 11.81 12.83 -6.42
N TYR A 45 10.98 11.79 -6.55
CA TYR A 45 9.92 11.73 -7.57
C TYR A 45 8.53 12.13 -7.04
N VAL A 46 8.28 11.94 -5.75
CA VAL A 46 7.00 12.24 -5.08
C VAL A 46 7.18 13.02 -3.78
N GLN A 47 6.16 13.79 -3.42
CA GLN A 47 6.14 14.55 -2.16
C GLN A 47 5.47 13.76 -1.02
N TYR A 48 4.53 12.88 -1.34
CA TYR A 48 3.76 12.12 -0.36
C TYR A 48 3.70 10.63 -0.70
N VAL A 49 3.78 9.79 0.33
CA VAL A 49 3.56 8.35 0.22
C VAL A 49 2.36 7.99 1.09
N TYR A 50 1.34 7.39 0.49
CA TYR A 50 0.16 6.86 1.16
C TYR A 50 0.28 5.34 1.26
N LEU A 51 0.19 4.79 2.46
CA LEU A 51 0.49 3.38 2.73
C LEU A 51 -0.73 2.44 2.59
N HIS A 52 -1.76 2.90 1.89
CA HIS A 52 -3.00 2.16 1.75
C HIS A 52 -3.55 2.30 0.33
N VAL A 53 -3.97 1.17 -0.24
CA VAL A 53 -4.72 1.10 -1.50
C VAL A 53 -5.98 0.28 -1.25
N MET A 54 -5.80 -1.02 -0.97
CA MET A 54 -6.81 -1.95 -0.53
C MET A 54 -6.22 -2.74 0.63
N GLY A 55 -6.98 -2.95 1.71
CA GLY A 55 -6.46 -3.56 2.93
C GLY A 55 -6.74 -2.67 4.14
N GLU A 56 -6.29 -3.07 5.32
CA GLU A 56 -6.19 -2.22 6.51
C GLU A 56 -4.70 -2.14 6.86
N PRO A 57 -4.08 -0.95 6.88
CA PRO A 57 -2.64 -0.82 7.09
C PRO A 57 -2.19 -1.01 8.55
N LEU A 58 -3.13 -1.14 9.51
CA LEU A 58 -2.88 -1.26 10.96
C LEU A 58 -3.60 -2.46 11.58
#